data_AF-A0A968KHB8-F1
#
_entry.id   AF-A0A968KHB8-F1
#
_cell.length_a   1.000
_cell.length_b   1.000
_cell.length_c   1.000
_cell.angle_alpha   90.00
_cell.angle_beta   90.00
_cell.angle_gamma   90.00
#
_symmetry.space_group_name_H-M   'P 1'
#
loop_
_entity.id
_entity.type
_entity.pdbx_description
1 polymer ?
#
loop_
_entity_poly.entity_id
_entity_poly.type
_entity_poly.pdbx_seq_one_letter_code
_entity_poly.pdbx_strand_id
1 'polypeptide(L)'
;MSKASALILGGSFYALFLLLTPLGAFNDWVPPHWHTGYYSVTAIDAGDDTGYTAYLRSLFFDGDLDFVNERNYAHAEKFTPTGYVFNNWQMGQAVFFFPFFLAGHGLAQALAGLGVPVSVDGYSAPYYL
;
A
#
# COMPACT_ATOMS: atom_id res chain seq x y z
N MET A 1 -18.17 -25.22 11.71
CA MET A 1 -17.37 -24.39 12.64
C MET A 1 -18.23 -24.08 13.86
N SER A 2 -17.70 -24.17 15.09
CA SER A 2 -18.49 -23.91 16.30
C SER A 2 -18.71 -22.40 16.52
N LYS A 3 -19.73 -22.00 17.30
CA LYS A 3 -19.94 -20.58 17.68
C LYS A 3 -18.72 -19.99 18.40
N ALA A 4 -18.08 -20.77 19.26
CA ALA A 4 -16.85 -20.37 19.95
C ALA A 4 -15.70 -20.17 18.97
N SER A 5 -15.54 -21.08 18.01
CA SER A 5 -14.52 -20.96 16.95
C SER A 5 -14.75 -19.74 16.07
N ALA A 6 -15.99 -19.40 15.74
CA ALA A 6 -16.32 -18.20 14.98
C ALA A 6 -16.01 -16.90 15.74
N LEU A 7 -16.32 -16.87 17.05
CA LEU A 7 -16.00 -15.74 17.92
C LEU A 7 -14.51 -15.53 18.10
N ILE A 8 -13.75 -16.61 18.28
CA ILE A 8 -12.29 -16.54 18.38
C ILE A 8 -11.71 -16.05 17.06
N LEU A 9 -12.11 -16.64 15.93
CA LEU A 9 -11.60 -16.25 14.63
C LEU A 9 -11.91 -14.78 14.30
N GLY A 10 -13.16 -14.35 14.50
CA GLY A 10 -13.59 -12.98 14.26
C GLY A 10 -12.95 -11.98 15.23
N GLY A 11 -12.84 -12.34 16.50
CA GLY A 11 -12.19 -11.52 17.53
C GLY A 11 -10.68 -11.36 17.29
N SER A 12 -9.98 -12.44 16.92
CA SER A 12 -8.57 -12.41 16.54
C SER A 12 -8.36 -11.59 15.27
N PHE A 13 -9.22 -11.74 14.27
CA PHE A 13 -9.17 -10.93 13.05
C PHE A 13 -9.36 -9.44 13.34
N TYR A 14 -10.35 -9.08 14.17
CA TYR A 14 -10.59 -7.70 14.58
C TYR A 14 -9.44 -7.11 15.41
N ALA A 15 -8.89 -7.87 16.37
CA ALA A 15 -7.75 -7.44 17.17
C ALA A 15 -6.48 -7.25 16.32
N LEU A 16 -6.23 -8.13 15.36
CA LEU A 16 -5.16 -7.96 14.38
C LEU A 16 -5.37 -6.69 13.56
N PHE A 17 -6.60 -6.41 13.13
CA PHE A 17 -6.95 -5.20 12.40
C PHE A 17 -6.71 -3.92 13.22
N LEU A 18 -7.00 -3.94 14.52
CA LEU A 18 -6.67 -2.85 15.45
C LEU A 18 -5.17 -2.74 15.74
N LEU A 19 -4.41 -3.83 15.75
CA LEU A 19 -2.95 -3.74 15.86
C LEU A 19 -2.31 -3.12 14.61
N LEU A 20 -3.00 -3.18 13.46
CA LEU A 20 -2.61 -2.55 12.21
C LEU A 20 -3.12 -1.10 12.08
N THR A 21 -3.85 -0.55 13.07
CA THR A 21 -4.10 0.92 13.09
C THR A 21 -2.78 1.69 13.23
N PRO A 22 -2.68 2.88 12.62
CA PRO A 22 -1.40 3.40 12.14
C PRO A 22 -0.35 3.50 13.26
N LEU A 23 0.72 2.74 13.07
CA LEU A 23 1.92 2.66 13.92
C LEU A 23 2.59 4.02 14.16
N GLY A 24 2.20 5.05 13.40
CA GLY A 24 2.69 6.42 13.52
C GLY A 24 2.37 7.11 14.84
N ALA A 25 1.61 6.52 15.77
CA ALA A 25 1.34 7.08 17.09
C ALA A 25 2.36 6.67 18.19
N PHE A 26 3.18 5.64 17.96
CA PHE A 26 4.01 5.02 19.01
C PHE A 26 5.52 5.01 18.72
N ASN A 27 5.96 5.57 17.60
CA ASN A 27 7.37 5.57 17.20
C ASN A 27 8.04 6.92 17.48
N ASP A 28 9.38 6.92 17.57
CA ASP A 28 10.17 8.15 17.57
C ASP A 28 10.16 8.80 16.16
N TRP A 29 10.52 10.08 16.10
CA TRP A 29 10.61 10.82 14.84
C TRP A 29 11.77 10.33 13.96
N VAL A 30 11.49 10.00 12.70
CA VAL A 30 12.48 9.62 11.69
C VAL A 30 12.81 10.81 10.78
N PRO A 31 14.10 11.16 10.58
CA PRO A 31 14.48 12.26 9.69
C PRO A 31 14.21 11.97 8.20
N PRO A 32 13.86 12.99 7.40
CA PRO A 32 13.55 12.83 5.96
C PRO A 32 14.61 12.15 5.08
N HIS A 33 15.87 12.21 5.49
CA HIS A 33 17.00 11.65 4.73
C HIS A 33 17.27 10.15 5.02
N TRP A 34 16.49 9.54 5.91
CA TRP A 34 16.58 8.11 6.24
C TRP A 34 15.57 7.25 5.47
N HIS A 35 14.59 7.89 4.85
CA HIS A 35 13.60 7.20 4.04
C HIS A 35 14.22 6.74 2.71
N THR A 36 13.86 5.53 2.27
CA THR A 36 14.35 4.90 1.03
C THR A 36 13.18 4.69 0.08
N GLY A 37 13.24 5.19 -1.17
CA GLY A 37 12.17 4.92 -2.14
C GLY A 37 12.38 5.56 -3.52
N TYR A 38 11.82 4.92 -4.56
CA TYR A 38 11.90 5.36 -5.96
C TYR A 38 10.58 6.01 -6.44
N TYR A 39 10.68 7.08 -7.23
CA TYR A 39 9.56 7.88 -7.76
C TYR A 39 9.27 7.52 -9.22
N SER A 40 8.03 7.17 -9.58
CA SER A 40 7.59 7.01 -10.98
C SER A 40 6.29 7.77 -11.19
N VAL A 41 6.18 8.65 -12.20
CA VAL A 41 5.00 9.51 -12.48
C VAL A 41 4.18 8.97 -13.64
N THR A 42 2.85 8.88 -13.45
CA THR A 42 1.72 8.93 -14.40
C THR A 42 0.83 7.68 -14.44
N ALA A 43 -0.48 7.91 -14.17
CA ALA A 43 -1.68 7.18 -14.64
C ALA A 43 -2.72 6.69 -13.60
N ILE A 44 -2.67 7.07 -12.31
CA ILE A 44 -3.81 6.80 -11.40
C ILE A 44 -4.51 8.11 -11.03
N ASP A 45 -5.84 8.10 -10.97
CA ASP A 45 -6.62 9.16 -10.36
C ASP A 45 -6.07 9.39 -8.94
N ALA A 46 -5.60 10.61 -8.66
CA ALA A 46 -5.19 11.01 -7.33
C ALA A 46 -6.47 11.11 -6.49
N GLY A 47 -7.00 9.97 -6.09
CA GLY A 47 -8.21 9.74 -5.33
C GLY A 47 -7.99 8.60 -4.34
N ASP A 48 -9.09 8.07 -3.79
CA ASP A 48 -9.08 7.09 -2.71
C ASP A 48 -8.30 5.81 -3.07
N ASP A 49 -8.40 5.38 -4.34
CA ASP A 49 -7.78 4.16 -4.86
C ASP A 49 -6.26 4.17 -4.73
N THR A 50 -5.65 5.34 -4.93
CA THR A 50 -4.20 5.49 -4.85
C THR A 50 -3.69 5.35 -3.41
N GLY A 51 -4.49 5.75 -2.43
CA GLY A 51 -4.15 5.61 -1.03
C GLY A 51 -4.15 4.17 -0.53
N TYR A 52 -5.08 3.34 -1.00
CA TYR A 52 -5.05 1.89 -0.74
C TYR A 52 -3.89 1.20 -1.46
N THR A 53 -3.62 1.60 -2.70
CA THR A 53 -2.56 1.03 -3.54
C THR A 53 -1.17 1.36 -3.04
N ALA A 54 -0.98 2.51 -2.36
CA ALA A 54 0.31 2.89 -1.76
C ALA A 54 0.83 1.85 -0.75
N TYR A 55 -0.05 1.24 0.06
CA TYR A 55 0.33 0.15 0.96
C TYR A 55 0.86 -1.07 0.19
N LEU A 56 0.20 -1.44 -0.91
CA LEU A 56 0.61 -2.58 -1.73
C LEU A 56 1.93 -2.32 -2.42
N ARG A 57 2.09 -1.12 -3.00
CA ARG A 57 3.28 -0.77 -3.77
C ARG A 57 4.51 -0.63 -2.88
N SER A 58 4.44 0.19 -1.82
CA SER A 58 5.57 0.40 -0.90
C SER A 58 6.00 -0.92 -0.26
N LEU A 59 5.06 -1.76 0.19
CA LEU A 59 5.43 -3.07 0.75
C LEU A 59 6.02 -4.03 -0.30
N PHE A 60 5.46 -4.08 -1.51
CA PHE A 60 5.89 -5.04 -2.54
C PHE A 60 7.20 -4.66 -3.22
N PHE A 61 7.41 -3.36 -3.50
CA PHE A 61 8.57 -2.86 -4.23
C PHE A 61 9.68 -2.34 -3.31
N ASP A 62 9.31 -1.59 -2.27
CA ASP A 62 10.28 -0.93 -1.38
C ASP A 62 10.55 -1.78 -0.11
N GLY A 63 9.62 -2.66 0.26
CA GLY A 63 9.76 -3.55 1.41
C GLY A 63 9.50 -2.86 2.76
N ASP A 64 8.86 -1.70 2.74
CA ASP A 64 8.56 -0.89 3.92
C ASP A 64 7.09 -0.40 3.91
N LEU A 65 6.76 0.42 4.90
CA LEU A 65 5.49 1.16 4.98
C LEU A 65 5.80 2.65 5.09
N ASP A 66 6.65 3.12 4.18
CA ASP A 66 7.12 4.49 4.11
C ASP A 66 6.71 5.12 2.78
N PHE A 67 5.71 5.99 2.83
CA PHE A 67 5.11 6.57 1.62
C PHE A 67 5.79 7.86 1.19
N VAL A 68 7.00 8.17 1.65
CA VAL A 68 7.67 9.43 1.31
C VAL A 68 7.89 9.58 -0.20
N ASN A 69 8.16 8.47 -0.90
CA ASN A 69 8.30 8.40 -2.36
C ASN A 69 6.96 8.41 -3.09
N GLU A 70 5.85 8.24 -2.38
CA GLU A 70 4.47 8.19 -2.91
C GLU A 70 3.63 9.43 -2.56
N ARG A 71 4.28 10.51 -2.11
CA ARG A 71 3.65 11.74 -1.61
C ARG A 71 2.64 12.39 -2.57
N ASN A 72 2.88 12.26 -3.87
CA ASN A 72 2.04 12.87 -4.92
C ASN A 72 0.90 11.94 -5.39
N TYR A 73 0.77 10.77 -4.77
CA TYR A 73 -0.15 9.72 -5.17
C TYR A 73 -1.24 9.50 -4.13
N ALA A 74 -0.87 9.35 -2.86
CA ALA A 74 -1.77 8.82 -1.84
C ALA A 74 -2.62 9.87 -1.09
N HIS A 75 -2.76 11.12 -1.59
CA HIS A 75 -3.24 12.27 -0.79
C HIS A 75 -2.52 12.45 0.55
N ALA A 76 -1.33 11.87 0.62
CA ALA A 76 -0.56 11.67 1.82
C ALA A 76 0.52 12.75 1.88
N GLU A 77 0.11 14.01 1.96
CA GLU A 77 1.04 15.13 1.89
C GLU A 77 1.55 15.58 3.26
N LYS A 78 0.93 15.09 4.34
CA LYS A 78 1.28 15.49 5.71
C LYS A 78 2.23 14.48 6.32
N PHE A 79 3.28 14.97 6.98
CA PHE A 79 4.08 14.13 7.86
C PHE A 79 3.35 13.96 9.20
N THR A 80 3.40 12.77 9.76
CA THR A 80 3.05 12.50 11.16
C THR A 80 4.09 13.14 12.08
N PRO A 81 3.80 13.32 13.39
CA PRO A 81 4.81 13.71 14.37
C PRO A 81 6.02 12.77 14.43
N THR A 82 5.88 11.55 13.90
CA THR A 82 6.91 10.51 13.83
C THR A 82 7.72 10.55 12.53
N GLY A 83 7.48 11.52 11.65
CA GLY A 83 8.27 11.72 10.43
C GLY A 83 7.82 10.88 9.23
N TYR A 84 6.88 9.96 9.41
CA TYR A 84 6.30 9.19 8.30
C TYR A 84 5.25 9.99 7.55
N VAL A 85 5.05 9.64 6.28
CA VAL A 85 3.95 10.19 5.49
C VAL A 85 2.61 9.62 5.96
N PHE A 86 1.67 10.50 6.29
CA PHE A 86 0.34 10.14 6.74
C PHE A 86 -0.53 9.65 5.59
N ASN A 87 -0.97 8.40 5.65
CA ASN A 87 -1.97 7.84 4.75
C ASN A 87 -3.30 7.68 5.53
N ASN A 88 -4.38 8.31 5.04
CA ASN A 88 -5.69 8.29 5.71
C ASN A 88 -6.49 7.01 5.45
N TRP A 89 -6.02 6.13 4.57
CA TRP A 89 -6.73 4.93 4.15
C TRP A 89 -6.34 3.70 4.97
N GLN A 90 -7.27 2.73 5.05
CA GLN A 90 -7.09 1.53 5.86
C GLN A 90 -6.28 0.47 5.11
N MET A 91 -5.20 -0.01 5.73
CA MET A 91 -4.38 -1.11 5.21
C MET A 91 -5.18 -2.39 4.91
N GLY A 92 -6.28 -2.64 5.63
CA GLY A 92 -7.09 -3.84 5.44
C GLY A 92 -7.65 -4.01 4.02
N GLN A 93 -8.00 -2.91 3.37
CA GLN A 93 -8.46 -2.96 1.98
C GLN A 93 -7.31 -3.27 1.01
N ALA A 94 -6.10 -2.79 1.30
CA ALA A 94 -4.90 -3.19 0.56
C ALA A 94 -4.69 -4.72 0.63
N VAL A 95 -4.80 -5.32 1.83
CA VAL A 95 -4.71 -6.78 2.01
C VAL A 95 -5.78 -7.52 1.18
N PHE A 96 -7.00 -6.99 1.14
CA PHE A 96 -8.08 -7.56 0.33
C PHE A 96 -7.77 -7.51 -1.18
N PHE A 97 -7.15 -6.43 -1.66
CA PHE A 97 -6.78 -6.26 -3.07
C PHE A 97 -5.49 -6.98 -3.47
N PHE A 98 -4.68 -7.44 -2.51
CA PHE A 98 -3.37 -8.03 -2.79
C PHE A 98 -3.37 -9.15 -3.84
N PRO A 99 -4.30 -10.12 -3.86
CA PRO A 99 -4.32 -11.15 -4.90
C PRO A 99 -4.54 -10.60 -6.32
N PHE A 100 -5.36 -9.55 -6.46
CA PHE A 100 -5.63 -8.90 -7.74
C PHE A 100 -4.44 -8.05 -8.19
N PHE A 101 -3.79 -7.38 -7.26
CA PHE A 101 -2.53 -6.68 -7.51
C PHE A 101 -1.44 -7.63 -8.03
N LEU A 102 -1.30 -8.83 -7.46
CA LEU A 102 -0.36 -9.84 -7.96
C LEU A 102 -0.71 -10.32 -9.38
N ALA A 103 -2.00 -10.50 -9.67
CA ALA A 103 -2.46 -10.82 -11.03
C ALA A 103 -2.12 -9.70 -12.01
N GLY A 104 -2.33 -8.45 -11.59
CA GLY A 104 -1.98 -7.25 -12.36
C GLY A 104 -0.49 -7.12 -12.60
N HIS A 105 0.33 -7.40 -11.59
CA HIS A 105 1.79 -7.42 -11.71
C HIS A 105 2.26 -8.49 -12.71
N GLY A 106 1.71 -9.71 -12.62
CA GLY A 106 2.01 -10.78 -13.57
C GLY A 106 1.60 -10.41 -15.01
N LEU A 107 0.46 -9.76 -15.19
CA LEU A 107 0.00 -9.26 -16.48
C LEU A 107 0.91 -8.14 -17.02
N ALA A 108 1.32 -7.20 -16.17
CA ALA A 108 2.25 -6.14 -16.54
C ALA A 108 3.61 -6.72 -17.00
N GLN A 109 4.15 -7.71 -16.28
CA GLN A 109 5.38 -8.41 -16.67
C GLN A 109 5.22 -9.11 -18.01
N ALA A 110 4.12 -9.81 -18.24
CA ALA A 110 3.86 -10.51 -19.50
C ALA A 110 3.78 -9.53 -20.69
N LEU A 111 3.03 -8.43 -20.53
CA LEU A 111 2.88 -7.40 -21.55
C LEU A 111 4.21 -6.69 -21.85
N ALA A 112 4.96 -6.31 -20.81
CA ALA A 112 6.28 -5.72 -20.97
C ALA A 112 7.25 -6.70 -21.68
N GLY A 113 7.21 -7.99 -21.34
CA GLY A 113 7.98 -9.04 -22.01
C GLY A 113 7.62 -9.23 -23.48
N LEU A 114 6.40 -8.87 -23.89
CA LEU A 114 5.95 -8.85 -25.28
C LEU A 114 6.26 -7.52 -26.01
N GLY A 115 6.95 -6.58 -25.35
CA GLY A 115 7.29 -5.27 -25.92
C GLY A 115 6.17 -4.25 -25.90
N VAL A 116 5.07 -4.51 -25.17
CA VAL A 116 4.02 -3.52 -24.95
C VAL A 116 4.55 -2.44 -24.00
N PRO A 117 4.37 -1.13 -24.29
CA PRO A 117 4.92 -0.05 -23.49
C PRO A 117 4.10 0.17 -22.20
N VAL A 118 4.14 -0.79 -21.29
CA VAL A 118 3.54 -0.72 -19.94
C VAL A 118 4.63 -0.71 -18.88
N SER A 119 4.46 0.14 -17.86
CA SER A 119 5.34 0.14 -16.68
C SER A 119 5.03 -1.06 -15.78
N VAL A 120 6.05 -1.59 -15.09
CA VAL A 120 5.92 -2.73 -14.16
C VAL A 120 6.15 -2.26 -12.71
N ASP A 121 5.66 -1.07 -12.41
CA ASP A 121 5.93 -0.34 -11.17
C ASP A 121 4.73 -0.29 -10.21
N GLY A 122 3.59 -0.87 -10.55
CA GLY A 122 2.40 -0.80 -9.69
C GLY A 122 1.40 0.30 -10.05
N TYR A 123 1.70 1.14 -11.05
CA TYR A 123 0.85 2.28 -11.42
C TYR A 123 0.17 2.18 -12.79
N SER A 124 0.58 1.23 -13.63
CA SER A 124 0.06 1.07 -14.99
C SER A 124 -1.31 0.36 -15.03
N ALA A 125 -1.98 0.43 -16.18
CA ALA A 125 -3.33 -0.12 -16.36
C ALA A 125 -3.55 -1.57 -15.90
N PRO A 126 -2.59 -2.52 -16.01
CA PRO A 126 -2.74 -3.87 -15.47
C PRO A 126 -3.02 -3.93 -13.95
N TYR A 127 -2.71 -2.90 -13.17
CA TYR A 127 -2.90 -2.89 -11.72
C TYR A 127 -4.31 -2.45 -11.28
N TYR A 128 -5.21 -2.08 -12.20
CA TYR A 128 -6.58 -1.61 -11.87
C TYR A 128 -7.60 -2.75 -11.77
N LEU A 129 -7.14 -3.97 -11.51
CA LEU A 129 -7.99 -5.18 -11.43
C LEU A 129 -8.82 -5.23 -10.14
#